data_AF-L9KIB5-F1
#
_entry.id   AF-L9KIB5-F1
#
_cell.length_a   1.000
_cell.length_b   1.000
_cell.length_c   1.000
_cell.angle_alpha   90.00
_cell.angle_beta   90.00
_cell.angle_gamma   90.00
#
_symmetry.space_group_name_H-M   'P 1'
#
loop_
_entity.id
_entity.type
_entity.pdbx_description
1 polymer ?
#
loop_
_entity_poly.entity_id
_entity_poly.type
_entity_poly.pdbx_seq_one_letter_code
_entity_poly.pdbx_strand_id
1 'polypeptide(L)'
;MDSAQESVITRDIHRTFPAHDYFKDTGGDGQESLYKICKAYSVYDEDIGYCQGQSFLAAVLLLHMPEEQAFCVLVKIMYDYHLRDLYKNNFEDLHCKFYQLERLMQEQLPDLHSHFCDLNLEAHMYASQWFLTLFTAKFPLCMVFHIIDLLLCEVE
;
A
#
# COMPACT_ATOMS: atom_id res chain seq x y z
N MET A 1 3.89 22.54 -8.90
CA MET A 1 2.71 21.88 -9.50
C MET A 1 1.81 21.50 -8.33
N ASP A 2 0.55 21.90 -8.38
CA ASP A 2 -0.40 21.65 -7.31
C ASP A 2 -1.08 20.29 -7.52
N SER A 3 -1.32 19.53 -6.45
CA SER A 3 -1.98 18.23 -6.53
C SER A 3 -3.49 18.42 -6.33
N ALA A 4 -4.30 17.80 -7.18
CA ALA A 4 -5.76 17.80 -6.97
C ALA A 4 -6.17 17.01 -5.71
N GLN A 5 -5.25 16.23 -5.13
CA GLN A 5 -5.53 15.26 -4.04
C GLN A 5 -4.92 15.68 -2.70
N GLU A 6 -4.55 16.95 -2.51
CA GLU A 6 -3.93 17.43 -1.28
C GLU A 6 -4.74 17.09 -0.01
N SER A 7 -6.06 17.22 -0.06
CA SER A 7 -6.92 16.90 1.10
C SER A 7 -6.88 15.41 1.46
N VAL A 8 -6.78 14.53 0.46
CA VAL A 8 -6.71 13.08 0.63
C VAL A 8 -5.34 12.70 1.19
N ILE A 9 -4.27 13.27 0.65
CA ILE A 9 -2.89 13.04 1.08
C ILE A 9 -2.73 13.46 2.55
N THR A 10 -3.12 14.67 2.91
CA THR A 10 -2.99 15.19 4.28
C THR A 10 -3.74 14.33 5.29
N ARG A 11 -4.96 13.89 4.95
CA ARG A 11 -5.75 12.99 5.81
C ARG A 11 -5.05 11.65 6.04
N ASP A 12 -4.40 11.12 5.01
CA ASP A 12 -3.68 9.86 5.10
C ASP A 12 -2.41 10.00 5.95
N ILE A 13 -1.65 11.08 5.80
CA ILE A 13 -0.43 11.32 6.60
C ILE A 13 -0.75 11.35 8.09
N HIS A 14 -1.83 12.03 8.51
CA HIS A 14 -2.21 12.08 9.93
C HIS A 14 -2.51 10.72 10.56
N ARG A 15 -2.83 9.69 9.76
CA ARG A 15 -3.10 8.33 10.24
C ARG A 15 -1.95 7.35 9.95
N THR A 16 -0.88 7.78 9.31
CA THR A 16 0.25 6.93 8.93
C THR A 16 1.29 6.91 10.04
N PHE A 17 1.36 5.76 10.74
CA PHE A 17 2.27 5.52 11.87
C PHE A 17 2.34 6.66 12.90
N PRO A 18 1.21 7.19 13.40
CA PRO A 18 1.19 8.42 14.21
C PRO A 18 1.87 8.28 15.57
N ALA A 19 2.11 7.05 16.03
CA ALA A 19 2.83 6.76 17.27
C ALA A 19 4.35 6.56 17.07
N HIS A 20 4.83 6.55 15.82
CA HIS A 20 6.25 6.38 15.51
C HIS A 20 6.99 7.71 15.71
N ASP A 21 8.17 7.67 16.36
CA ASP A 21 8.91 8.88 16.75
C ASP A 21 9.21 9.83 15.58
N TYR A 22 9.42 9.29 14.39
CA TYR A 22 9.68 10.08 13.18
C TYR A 22 8.44 10.76 12.59
N PHE A 23 7.22 10.24 12.85
CA PHE A 23 5.98 10.73 12.22
C PHE A 23 4.98 11.32 13.23
N LYS A 24 5.26 11.25 14.54
CA LYS A 24 4.35 11.70 15.61
C LYS A 24 4.11 13.21 15.63
N ASP A 25 5.11 14.00 15.24
CA ASP A 25 5.05 15.45 15.33
C ASP A 25 4.34 16.02 14.10
N THR A 26 3.20 16.68 14.34
CA THR A 26 2.44 17.31 13.25
C THR A 26 3.24 18.45 12.65
N GLY A 27 3.50 18.38 11.34
CA GLY A 27 4.38 19.32 10.65
C GLY A 27 5.87 19.15 10.95
N GLY A 28 6.26 18.04 11.58
CA GLY A 28 7.67 17.65 11.69
C GLY A 28 8.23 17.12 10.37
N ASP A 29 9.55 17.02 10.28
CA ASP A 29 10.29 16.65 9.07
C ASP A 29 9.77 15.36 8.42
N GLY A 30 9.45 14.33 9.22
CA GLY A 30 8.95 13.05 8.70
C GLY A 30 7.59 13.18 8.00
N GLN A 31 6.66 13.97 8.55
CA GLN A 31 5.37 14.22 7.89
C GLN A 31 5.53 15.10 6.65
N GLU A 32 6.42 16.09 6.69
CA GLU A 32 6.69 16.97 5.56
C GLU A 32 7.30 16.21 4.38
N SER A 33 8.32 15.37 4.64
CA SER A 33 8.91 14.50 3.62
C SER A 33 7.90 13.52 3.05
N LEU A 34 7.05 12.92 3.90
CA LEU A 34 5.99 12.02 3.44
C LEU A 34 4.97 12.75 2.55
N TYR A 35 4.63 14.00 2.89
CA TYR A 35 3.78 14.85 2.08
C TYR A 35 4.40 15.15 0.71
N LYS A 36 5.68 15.50 0.66
CA LYS A 36 6.41 15.76 -0.58
C LYS A 36 6.42 14.53 -1.49
N ILE A 37 6.72 13.35 -0.95
CA ILE A 37 6.72 12.09 -1.71
C ILE A 37 5.33 11.79 -2.27
N CYS A 38 4.28 11.85 -1.44
CA CYS A 38 2.91 11.54 -1.87
C CYS A 38 2.39 12.57 -2.89
N LYS A 39 2.69 13.86 -2.69
CA LYS A 39 2.33 14.93 -3.62
C LYS A 39 3.07 14.76 -4.95
N ALA A 40 4.37 14.48 -4.92
CA ALA A 40 5.15 14.21 -6.12
C ALA A 40 4.59 13.03 -6.90
N TYR A 41 4.27 11.91 -6.22
CA TYR A 41 3.66 10.74 -6.88
C TYR A 41 2.31 11.08 -7.52
N SER A 42 1.47 11.84 -6.82
CA SER A 42 0.15 12.23 -7.34
C SER A 42 0.18 13.05 -8.64
N VAL A 43 1.29 13.75 -8.89
CA VAL A 43 1.51 14.52 -10.12
C VAL A 43 2.26 13.68 -11.15
N TYR A 44 3.11 12.74 -10.72
CA TYR A 44 3.88 11.87 -11.59
C TYR A 44 3.00 10.83 -12.30
N ASP A 45 2.10 10.18 -11.57
CA ASP A 45 1.18 9.18 -12.13
C ASP A 45 -0.16 9.84 -12.47
N GLU A 46 -0.26 10.40 -13.68
CA GLU A 46 -1.46 11.13 -14.13
C GLU A 46 -2.69 10.22 -14.32
N ASP A 47 -2.51 8.89 -14.45
CA ASP A 47 -3.63 7.98 -14.69
C ASP A 47 -4.41 7.66 -13.41
N ILE A 48 -3.70 7.38 -12.30
CA ILE A 48 -4.32 6.97 -11.02
C ILE A 48 -4.12 8.00 -9.90
N GLY A 49 -3.13 8.88 -10.02
CA GLY A 49 -2.74 9.82 -8.97
C GLY A 49 -2.35 9.12 -7.66
N TYR A 50 -2.53 9.85 -6.55
CA TYR A 50 -2.39 9.30 -5.20
C TYR A 50 -3.51 8.32 -4.88
N CYS A 51 -3.14 7.12 -4.47
CA CYS A 51 -4.08 6.10 -4.02
C CYS A 51 -4.21 6.07 -2.49
N GLN A 52 -5.43 5.92 -1.98
CA GLN A 52 -5.66 5.89 -0.54
C GLN A 52 -4.89 4.73 0.12
N GLY A 53 -4.13 5.04 1.17
CA GLY A 53 -3.26 4.08 1.86
C GLY A 53 -1.82 4.03 1.33
N GLN A 54 -1.50 4.66 0.20
CA GLN A 54 -0.15 4.67 -0.37
C GLN A 54 0.89 5.33 0.55
N SER A 55 0.48 6.28 1.38
CA SER A 55 1.37 6.90 2.38
C SER A 55 1.99 5.90 3.36
N PHE A 56 1.35 4.78 3.68
CA PHE A 56 1.93 3.76 4.56
C PHE A 56 3.14 3.09 3.92
N LEU A 57 3.07 2.76 2.62
CA LEU A 57 4.20 2.23 1.87
C LEU A 57 5.32 3.28 1.73
N ALA A 58 4.97 4.52 1.39
CA ALA A 58 5.94 5.62 1.29
C ALA A 58 6.66 5.86 2.63
N ALA A 59 5.95 5.79 3.75
CA ALA A 59 6.53 5.93 5.07
C ALA A 59 7.49 4.79 5.41
N VAL A 60 7.17 3.53 5.06
CA VAL A 60 8.06 2.38 5.25
C VAL A 60 9.38 2.56 4.49
N LEU A 61 9.32 3.06 3.25
CA LEU A 61 10.53 3.36 2.47
C LEU A 61 11.32 4.50 3.13
N LEU A 62 10.65 5.59 3.50
CA LEU A 62 11.27 6.77 4.09
C LEU A 62 11.95 6.50 5.45
N LEU A 63 11.53 5.46 6.18
CA LEU A 63 12.22 5.03 7.40
C LEU A 63 13.61 4.43 7.14
N HIS A 64 13.92 4.03 5.89
CA HIS A 64 15.14 3.32 5.53
C HIS A 64 16.04 4.08 4.55
N MET A 65 15.52 5.13 3.90
CA MET A 65 16.26 5.86 2.88
C MET A 65 15.85 7.33 2.81
N PRO A 66 16.72 8.21 2.26
CA PRO A 66 16.40 9.62 2.05
C PRO A 66 15.15 9.83 1.17
N GLU A 67 14.50 10.99 1.33
CA GLU A 67 13.24 11.36 0.67
C GLU A 67 13.22 11.07 -0.84
N GLU A 68 14.25 11.51 -1.58
CA GLU A 68 14.34 11.32 -3.03
C GLU A 68 14.44 9.84 -3.41
N GLN A 69 15.22 9.05 -2.67
CA GLN A 69 15.36 7.62 -2.92
C GLN A 69 14.06 6.88 -2.61
N ALA A 70 13.37 7.27 -1.53
CA ALA A 70 12.06 6.70 -1.18
C ALA A 70 11.03 6.96 -2.29
N PHE A 71 11.04 8.15 -2.90
CA PHE A 71 10.22 8.43 -4.07
C PHE A 71 10.61 7.54 -5.27
N CYS A 72 11.89 7.42 -5.60
CA CYS A 72 12.35 6.58 -6.71
C CYS A 72 11.93 5.11 -6.53
N VAL A 73 12.11 4.55 -5.33
CA VAL A 73 11.71 3.17 -5.02
C VAL A 73 10.18 3.02 -5.03
N LEU A 74 9.44 4.01 -4.54
CA LEU A 74 7.96 4.00 -4.64
C LEU A 74 7.51 3.92 -6.09
N VAL A 75 8.11 4.73 -6.98
CA VAL A 75 7.80 4.68 -8.42
C VAL A 75 8.12 3.30 -8.99
N LYS A 76 9.25 2.70 -8.63
CA LYS A 76 9.59 1.32 -9.04
C LYS A 76 8.58 0.29 -8.57
N ILE A 77 8.16 0.33 -7.30
CA ILE A 77 7.13 -0.60 -6.79
C ILE A 77 5.81 -0.42 -7.54
N MET A 78 5.43 0.83 -7.83
CA MET A 78 4.17 1.12 -8.51
C MET A 78 4.20 0.70 -9.99
N TYR A 79 5.27 0.98 -10.73
CA TYR A 79 5.35 0.75 -12.18
C TYR A 79 6.00 -0.58 -12.55
N ASP A 80 7.19 -0.89 -11.99
CA ASP A 80 7.97 -2.07 -12.36
C ASP A 80 7.48 -3.33 -11.64
N TYR A 81 6.99 -3.21 -10.39
CA TYR A 81 6.35 -4.31 -9.65
C TYR A 81 4.82 -4.32 -9.78
N HIS A 82 4.29 -3.50 -10.71
CA HIS A 82 2.89 -3.53 -11.12
C HIS A 82 1.85 -3.27 -10.01
N LEU A 83 2.24 -2.68 -8.87
CA LEU A 83 1.27 -2.41 -7.79
C LEU A 83 0.17 -1.44 -8.24
N ARG A 84 0.48 -0.49 -9.14
CA ARG A 84 -0.49 0.46 -9.67
C ARG A 84 -1.61 -0.20 -10.47
N ASP A 85 -1.36 -1.35 -11.07
CA ASP A 85 -2.33 -2.04 -11.94
C ASP A 85 -3.53 -2.54 -11.12
N LEU A 86 -3.34 -2.83 -9.83
CA LEU A 86 -4.42 -3.18 -8.90
C LEU A 86 -5.46 -2.05 -8.70
N TYR A 87 -5.09 -0.80 -9.00
CA TYR A 87 -5.98 0.36 -8.84
C TYR A 87 -6.69 0.77 -10.14
N LYS A 88 -6.28 0.21 -11.29
CA LYS A 88 -6.84 0.58 -12.59
C LYS A 88 -8.16 -0.13 -12.87
N ASN A 89 -8.88 0.34 -13.89
CA ASN A 89 -10.06 -0.32 -14.47
C ASN A 89 -11.09 -0.78 -13.43
N ASN A 90 -11.37 0.05 -12.41
CA ASN A 90 -12.23 -0.30 -11.29
C ASN A 90 -11.78 -1.56 -10.54
N PHE A 91 -10.48 -1.67 -10.25
CA PHE A 91 -9.88 -2.73 -9.45
C PHE A 91 -9.96 -4.13 -10.09
N GLU A 92 -9.99 -4.23 -11.42
CA GLU A 92 -10.10 -5.50 -12.15
C GLU A 92 -9.02 -6.52 -11.73
N ASP A 93 -7.76 -6.09 -11.71
CA ASP A 93 -6.63 -6.95 -11.32
C ASP A 93 -6.70 -7.34 -9.84
N LEU A 94 -7.19 -6.46 -8.97
CA LEU A 94 -7.40 -6.77 -7.56
C LEU A 94 -8.49 -7.84 -7.38
N HIS A 95 -9.60 -7.75 -8.12
CA HIS A 95 -10.63 -8.78 -8.13
C HIS A 95 -10.08 -10.12 -8.63
N CYS A 96 -9.18 -10.11 -9.61
CA CYS A 96 -8.46 -11.31 -10.04
C CYS A 96 -7.59 -11.87 -8.89
N LYS A 97 -6.87 -11.02 -8.14
CA LYS A 97 -6.10 -11.46 -6.96
C LYS A 97 -6.99 -12.07 -5.87
N PHE A 98 -8.18 -11.53 -5.62
CA PHE A 98 -9.14 -12.12 -4.68
C PHE A 98 -9.59 -13.50 -5.11
N TYR A 99 -9.93 -13.67 -6.39
CA TYR A 99 -10.27 -14.99 -6.92
C TYR A 99 -9.10 -15.97 -6.75
N GLN A 100 -7.87 -15.57 -7.09
CA GLN A 100 -6.68 -16.40 -6.90
C GLN A 100 -6.48 -16.80 -5.42
N LEU A 101 -6.67 -15.87 -4.49
CA LEU A 101 -6.58 -16.14 -3.06
C LEU A 101 -7.63 -17.16 -2.61
N GLU A 102 -8.89 -17.02 -3.03
CA GLU A 102 -9.95 -17.96 -2.68
C GLU A 102 -9.70 -19.36 -3.26
N ARG A 103 -9.18 -19.44 -4.50
CA ARG A 103 -8.75 -20.71 -5.10
C ARG A 103 -7.64 -21.39 -4.30
N LEU A 104 -6.61 -20.63 -3.90
CA LEU A 104 -5.53 -21.14 -3.06
C LEU A 104 -6.03 -21.59 -1.69
N MET A 105 -6.95 -20.84 -1.08
CA MET A 105 -7.59 -21.22 0.18
C MET A 105 -8.41 -22.51 0.01
N GLN A 106 -9.15 -22.68 -1.09
CA GLN A 106 -9.90 -23.90 -1.33
C GLN A 106 -8.98 -25.13 -1.45
N GLU A 107 -7.82 -24.98 -2.08
CA GLU A 107 -6.87 -26.07 -2.30
C GLU A 107 -6.04 -26.39 -1.05
N GLN A 108 -5.58 -25.37 -0.32
CA GLN A 108 -4.63 -25.52 0.79
C GLN A 108 -5.29 -25.49 2.17
N LEU A 109 -6.44 -24.83 2.30
CA LEU A 109 -7.18 -24.60 3.56
C LEU A 109 -8.70 -24.87 3.36
N PRO A 110 -9.10 -26.05 2.86
CA PRO A 110 -10.48 -26.33 2.42
C PRO A 110 -11.53 -26.12 3.52
N ASP A 111 -11.23 -26.49 4.76
CA ASP A 111 -12.15 -26.32 5.90
C ASP A 111 -12.41 -24.84 6.19
N LEU A 112 -11.36 -24.00 6.11
CA LEU A 112 -11.47 -22.56 6.32
C LEU A 112 -12.24 -21.90 5.18
N HIS A 113 -11.94 -22.28 3.94
CA HIS A 113 -12.66 -21.79 2.77
C HIS A 113 -14.16 -22.13 2.86
N SER A 114 -14.51 -23.38 3.19
CA SER A 114 -15.91 -23.79 3.37
C SER A 114 -16.61 -22.96 4.44
N HIS A 115 -15.94 -22.72 5.57
CA HIS A 115 -16.52 -21.89 6.63
C HIS A 115 -16.73 -20.43 6.19
N PHE A 116 -15.83 -19.87 5.38
CA PHE A 116 -16.00 -18.53 4.82
C PHE A 116 -17.17 -18.47 3.85
N CYS A 117 -17.37 -19.50 3.01
CA CYS A 117 -18.54 -19.60 2.14
C CYS A 117 -19.85 -19.64 2.94
N ASP A 118 -19.91 -20.42 4.03
CA ASP A 118 -21.11 -20.51 4.88
C ASP A 118 -21.48 -19.15 5.51
N LEU A 119 -20.47 -18.32 5.79
CA LEU A 119 -20.63 -16.98 6.33
C LEU A 119 -20.86 -15.89 5.27
N ASN A 120 -20.75 -16.22 3.98
CA ASN A 120 -20.66 -15.25 2.87
C ASN A 120 -19.53 -14.23 3.10
N LEU A 121 -18.38 -14.69 3.63
CA LEU A 121 -17.20 -13.87 3.87
C LEU A 121 -16.26 -13.95 2.66
N GLU A 122 -16.33 -12.96 1.78
CA GLU A 122 -15.53 -12.89 0.56
C GLU A 122 -14.17 -12.21 0.78
N ALA A 123 -13.17 -12.56 -0.04
CA ALA A 123 -11.81 -12.04 0.07
C ALA A 123 -11.71 -10.50 0.05
N HIS A 124 -12.57 -9.83 -0.73
CA HIS A 124 -12.56 -8.37 -0.82
C HIS A 124 -12.84 -7.69 0.54
N MET A 125 -13.56 -8.36 1.45
CA MET A 125 -13.95 -7.82 2.75
C MET A 125 -12.78 -7.70 3.73
N TYR A 126 -11.73 -8.51 3.57
CA TYR A 126 -10.60 -8.55 4.50
C TYR A 126 -9.22 -8.38 3.84
N ALA A 127 -9.05 -8.80 2.59
CA ALA A 127 -7.75 -8.83 1.91
C ALA A 127 -7.45 -7.58 1.07
N SER A 128 -8.41 -6.66 0.87
CA SER A 128 -8.21 -5.47 0.05
C SER A 128 -6.97 -4.66 0.46
N GLN A 129 -6.80 -4.41 1.76
CA GLN A 129 -5.64 -3.67 2.25
C GLN A 129 -4.35 -4.48 2.22
N TRP A 130 -4.42 -5.81 2.25
CA TRP A 130 -3.24 -6.67 2.18
C TRP A 130 -2.54 -6.48 0.83
N PHE A 131 -3.32 -6.55 -0.26
CA PHE A 131 -2.81 -6.35 -1.62
C PHE A 131 -2.47 -4.88 -1.89
N LEU A 132 -3.43 -3.98 -1.69
CA LEU A 132 -3.26 -2.57 -2.09
C LEU A 132 -2.17 -1.85 -1.30
N THR A 133 -1.96 -2.21 -0.03
CA THR A 133 -0.98 -1.53 0.82
C THR A 133 0.22 -2.40 1.14
N LEU A 134 0.34 -3.61 0.56
CA LEU A 134 1.40 -4.56 0.89
C LEU A 134 1.51 -4.77 2.41
N PHE A 135 0.36 -4.93 3.07
CA PHE A 135 0.21 -5.09 4.52
C PHE A 135 0.63 -3.88 5.39
N THR A 136 1.20 -2.82 4.81
CA THR A 136 1.75 -1.65 5.53
C THR A 136 0.72 -0.89 6.37
N ALA A 137 -0.57 -0.97 6.02
CA ALA A 137 -1.62 -0.20 6.70
C ALA A 137 -2.05 -0.78 8.06
N LYS A 138 -1.79 -2.06 8.35
CA LYS A 138 -2.37 -2.76 9.51
C LYS A 138 -1.39 -3.61 10.31
N PHE A 139 -0.30 -4.05 9.70
CA PHE A 139 0.62 -4.99 10.34
C PHE A 139 1.80 -4.27 11.01
N PRO A 140 2.44 -4.87 12.03
CA PRO A 140 3.60 -4.29 12.70
C PRO A 140 4.76 -4.03 11.72
N LEU A 141 5.49 -2.93 11.93
CA LEU A 141 6.60 -2.50 11.05
C LEU A 141 7.65 -3.60 10.82
N CYS A 142 8.04 -4.35 11.86
CA CYS A 142 9.02 -5.42 11.72
C CYS A 142 8.59 -6.52 10.73
N MET A 143 7.30 -6.87 10.69
CA MET A 143 6.76 -7.83 9.72
C MET A 143 6.70 -7.21 8.32
N VAL A 144 6.26 -5.96 8.24
CA VAL A 144 6.13 -5.24 6.97
C VAL A 144 7.50 -5.09 6.29
N PHE A 145 8.57 -4.82 7.03
CA PHE A 145 9.91 -4.71 6.45
C PHE A 145 10.33 -6.01 5.76
N HIS A 146 10.09 -7.16 6.40
CA HIS A 146 10.36 -8.47 5.77
C HIS A 146 9.50 -8.73 4.54
N ILE A 147 8.24 -8.28 4.52
CA ILE A 147 7.38 -8.40 3.33
C ILE A 147 7.96 -7.58 2.17
N ILE A 148 8.46 -6.36 2.44
CA ILE A 148 9.09 -5.53 1.41
C ILE A 148 10.42 -6.16 0.93
N ASP A 149 11.22 -6.75 1.83
CA ASP A 149 12.44 -7.47 1.44
C ASP A 149 12.13 -8.60 0.44
N LEU A 150 11.12 -9.42 0.75
CA LEU A 150 10.69 -10.52 -0.11
C LEU A 150 10.09 -10.02 -1.43
N LEU A 151 9.24 -9.00 -1.37
CA LEU A 151 8.63 -8.42 -2.57
C LEU A 151 9.70 -7.93 -3.55
N LEU A 152 10.68 -7.18 -3.06
CA LEU A 152 11.73 -6.61 -3.91
C LEU A 152 12.70 -7.67 -4.45
N CYS A 153 12.84 -8.81 -3.76
CA CYS A 153 13.77 -9.86 -4.13
C CYS A 153 13.17 -10.98 -4.99
N GLU A 154 11.92 -11.39 -4.74
CA GLU A 154 11.31 -12.60 -5.31
C GLU A 154 10.37 -12.34 -6.49
N VAL A 155 9.91 -11.10 -6.69
CA VAL A 155 9.02 -10.77 -7.81
C VAL A 155 9.89 -10.60 -9.07
N GLU A 156 9.89 -11.64 -9.91
CA GLU A 156 10.33 -11.58 -11.32
C GLU A 156 9.28 -10.94 -12.22
#